data_AF-A0A3D5GE62-F1
#
_entry.id   AF-A0A3D5GE62-F1
#
_cell.length_a   1.000
_cell.length_b   1.000
_cell.length_c   1.000
_cell.angle_alpha   90.00
_cell.angle_beta   90.00
_cell.angle_gamma   90.00
#
_symmetry.space_group_name_H-M   'P 1'
#
loop_
_entity.id
_entity.type
_entity.pdbx_description
1 polymer ?
#
loop_
_entity_poly.entity_id
_entity_poly.type
_entity_poly.pdbx_seq_one_letter_code
_entity_poly.pdbx_strand_id
1 'polypeptide(L)'
;MAGNSLNTNASNTWSSDFTLPIASTSLTNINTAGGTNYNFTVTYSDNTAVNVTSLDSNNILVTGPDGKSQPATLVNFTPLGNGTPRAATYSFIPPGDAWDTADHGIYTVQLQAKQVSDTVNNFGVAGNLGAFTVDIASTATPIVETATPIVETPT
;
A
#
# COMPACT_ATOMS: atom_id res chain seq x y z
N MET A 1 17.69 -69.14 8.77
CA MET A 1 16.98 -67.96 9.28
C MET A 1 17.93 -67.18 10.16
N ALA A 2 18.41 -66.03 9.69
CA ALA A 2 18.98 -64.97 10.52
C ALA A 2 18.54 -63.68 9.84
N GLY A 3 17.63 -62.95 10.48
CA GLY A 3 17.00 -61.75 9.93
C GLY A 3 18.02 -60.64 9.79
N ASN A 4 18.13 -60.08 8.59
CA ASN A 4 18.78 -58.80 8.41
C ASN A 4 17.76 -57.73 8.83
N SER A 5 17.87 -57.27 10.07
CA SER A 5 17.04 -56.18 10.61
C SER A 5 17.21 -54.94 9.73
N LEU A 6 16.15 -54.58 9.02
CA LEU A 6 16.02 -53.27 8.39
C LEU A 6 16.03 -52.23 9.51
N ASN A 7 17.07 -51.39 9.48
CA ASN A 7 17.14 -50.14 10.23
C ASN A 7 15.82 -49.35 10.08
N THR A 8 15.09 -49.19 11.18
CA THR A 8 13.98 -48.24 11.34
C THR A 8 14.50 -46.94 11.95
N ASN A 9 14.85 -45.95 11.13
CA ASN A 9 14.94 -44.51 11.45
C ASN A 9 15.45 -43.75 10.21
N ALA A 10 14.86 -42.69 9.70
CA ALA A 10 13.87 -41.77 10.22
C ALA A 10 12.97 -41.29 9.08
N SER A 11 11.74 -40.89 9.39
CA SER A 11 10.89 -40.10 8.51
C SER A 11 11.64 -38.83 8.12
N ASN A 12 12.31 -38.85 6.96
CA ASN A 12 13.00 -37.69 6.41
C ASN A 12 11.94 -36.80 5.75
N THR A 13 11.16 -36.08 6.56
CA THR A 13 10.18 -35.10 6.05
C THR A 13 10.96 -33.87 5.61
N TRP A 14 11.50 -33.90 4.40
CA TRP A 14 11.95 -32.71 3.68
C TRP A 14 10.73 -31.80 3.44
N SER A 15 10.33 -31.06 4.47
CA SER A 15 9.28 -30.06 4.37
C SER A 15 9.89 -28.80 3.77
N SER A 16 10.06 -28.79 2.45
CA SER A 16 10.35 -27.55 1.73
C SER A 16 9.10 -26.67 1.76
N ASP A 17 9.27 -25.40 2.11
CA ASP A 17 8.18 -24.43 2.06
C ASP A 17 7.97 -23.95 0.61
N PHE A 18 6.71 -23.87 0.18
CA PHE A 18 6.29 -23.39 -1.14
C PHE A 18 5.14 -22.39 -1.05
N THR A 19 4.73 -22.02 0.17
CA THR A 19 3.70 -21.02 0.36
C THR A 19 4.30 -19.66 0.02
N LEU A 20 3.54 -18.83 -0.67
CA LEU A 20 4.00 -17.50 -1.05
C LEU A 20 3.57 -16.50 0.02
N PRO A 21 4.40 -15.49 0.33
CA PRO A 21 3.94 -14.33 1.07
C PRO A 21 2.75 -13.66 0.38
N ILE A 22 1.75 -13.30 1.17
CA ILE A 22 0.57 -12.54 0.75
C ILE A 22 0.58 -11.17 1.41
N ALA A 23 -0.08 -10.21 0.77
CA ALA A 23 -0.23 -8.85 1.26
C ALA A 23 -1.71 -8.46 1.34
N SER A 24 -2.04 -7.62 2.32
CA SER A 24 -3.37 -7.02 2.47
C SER A 24 -3.26 -5.62 3.05
N THR A 25 -4.24 -4.77 2.79
CA THR A 25 -4.27 -3.39 3.30
C THR A 25 -5.70 -2.91 3.44
N SER A 26 -5.90 -1.89 4.28
CA SER A 26 -7.13 -1.13 4.39
C SER A 26 -6.80 0.33 4.10
N LEU A 27 -7.47 0.89 3.09
CA LEU A 27 -7.19 2.23 2.59
C LEU A 27 -8.31 3.20 2.99
N THR A 28 -7.94 4.44 3.23
CA THR A 28 -8.87 5.52 3.55
C THR A 28 -9.01 6.49 2.38
N ASN A 29 -10.23 6.96 2.13
CA ASN A 29 -10.50 7.96 1.11
C ASN A 29 -10.06 9.35 1.59
N ILE A 30 -9.81 10.23 0.62
CA ILE A 30 -9.35 11.60 0.85
C ILE A 30 -10.45 12.55 0.39
N ASN A 31 -10.94 13.38 1.31
CA ASN A 31 -12.04 14.32 1.07
C ASN A 31 -11.68 15.77 1.41
N THR A 32 -10.44 16.02 1.81
CA THR A 32 -9.93 17.32 2.24
C THR A 32 -8.62 17.61 1.51
N ALA A 33 -8.50 18.82 0.96
CA ALA A 33 -7.30 19.28 0.27
C ALA A 33 -6.12 19.58 1.23
N GLY A 34 -4.93 19.71 0.65
CA GLY A 34 -3.73 20.24 1.31
C GLY A 34 -2.87 19.21 2.04
N GLY A 35 -3.31 17.96 2.14
CA GLY A 35 -2.46 16.88 2.64
C GLY A 35 -1.29 16.62 1.69
N THR A 36 -0.06 16.62 2.21
CA THR A 36 1.17 16.44 1.42
C THR A 36 1.72 15.01 1.42
N ASN A 37 1.10 14.12 2.20
CA ASN A 37 1.44 12.70 2.26
C ASN A 37 0.17 11.88 2.50
N TYR A 38 0.15 10.69 1.91
CA TYR A 38 -0.83 9.65 2.17
C TYR A 38 -0.12 8.42 2.74
N ASN A 39 -0.33 8.17 4.03
CA ASN A 39 0.26 7.02 4.72
C ASN A 39 -0.76 5.87 4.82
N PHE A 40 -0.33 4.67 4.49
CA PHE A 40 -1.14 3.46 4.63
C PHE A 40 -0.26 2.28 5.06
N THR A 41 -0.89 1.27 5.67
CA THR A 41 -0.20 0.08 6.16
C THR A 41 -0.53 -1.12 5.29
N VAL A 42 0.50 -1.83 4.83
CA VAL A 42 0.38 -3.14 4.19
C VAL A 42 0.82 -4.21 5.17
N THR A 43 -0.05 -5.18 5.41
CA THR A 43 0.25 -6.36 6.23
C THR A 43 0.68 -7.49 5.33
N TYR A 44 1.94 -7.91 5.48
CA TYR A 44 2.52 -9.08 4.84
C TYR A 44 2.40 -10.29 5.76
N SER A 45 2.00 -11.43 5.21
CA SER A 45 1.86 -12.69 5.94
C SER A 45 2.35 -13.85 5.11
N ASP A 46 2.88 -14.85 5.80
CA ASP A 46 3.36 -16.11 5.25
C ASP A 46 3.10 -17.23 6.29
N ASN A 47 3.12 -18.51 5.89
CA ASN A 47 2.95 -19.64 6.80
C ASN A 47 4.17 -19.83 7.72
N THR A 48 5.37 -19.47 7.26
CA THR A 48 6.62 -19.60 8.03
C THR A 48 7.10 -18.22 8.49
N ALA A 49 7.52 -17.37 7.56
CA ALA A 49 8.09 -16.07 7.87
C ALA A 49 8.28 -15.21 6.63
N VAL A 50 7.83 -13.96 6.70
CA VAL A 50 8.24 -12.91 5.75
C VAL A 50 9.70 -12.55 6.04
N ASN A 51 10.51 -12.45 4.99
CA ASN A 51 11.86 -11.92 5.06
C ASN A 51 11.82 -10.39 5.05
N VAL A 52 12.14 -9.74 6.17
CA VAL A 52 12.04 -8.29 6.28
C VAL A 52 13.07 -7.54 5.43
N THR A 53 14.13 -8.19 4.96
CA THR A 53 15.09 -7.53 4.05
C THR A 53 14.52 -7.38 2.63
N SER A 54 13.40 -8.03 2.33
CA SER A 54 12.64 -7.83 1.08
C SER A 54 11.62 -6.68 1.18
N LEU A 55 11.39 -6.13 2.39
CA LEU A 55 10.48 -5.02 2.59
C LEU A 55 11.19 -3.71 2.23
N ASP A 56 10.80 -3.12 1.11
CA ASP A 56 11.41 -1.89 0.58
C ASP A 56 10.41 -1.03 -0.23
N SER A 57 10.88 0.10 -0.75
CA SER A 57 10.10 1.05 -1.55
C SER A 57 9.81 0.58 -2.99
N ASN A 58 10.27 -0.59 -3.41
CA ASN A 58 9.90 -1.20 -4.69
C ASN A 58 8.67 -2.11 -4.55
N ASN A 59 8.27 -2.46 -3.33
CA ASN A 59 7.19 -3.41 -3.09
C ASN A 59 5.84 -2.93 -3.63
N ILE A 60 5.51 -1.65 -3.44
CA ILE A 60 4.18 -1.11 -3.67
C ILE A 60 4.19 -0.07 -4.77
N LEU A 61 3.28 -0.24 -5.73
CA LEU A 61 3.01 0.72 -6.80
C LEU A 61 1.60 1.28 -6.63
N VAL A 62 1.46 2.60 -6.74
CA VAL A 62 0.18 3.28 -6.71
C VAL A 62 -0.07 3.92 -8.07
N THR A 63 -1.19 3.57 -8.69
CA THR A 63 -1.60 4.09 -10.01
C THR A 63 -2.78 5.03 -9.84
N GLY A 64 -2.62 6.28 -10.27
CA GLY A 64 -3.65 7.31 -10.23
C GLY A 64 -4.62 7.27 -11.40
N PRO A 65 -5.64 8.15 -11.38
CA PRO A 65 -6.71 8.19 -12.38
C PRO A 65 -6.24 8.59 -13.78
N ASP A 66 -5.08 9.25 -13.89
CA ASP A 66 -4.44 9.61 -15.15
C ASP A 66 -3.61 8.46 -15.76
N GLY A 67 -3.60 7.29 -15.11
CA GLY A 67 -2.83 6.11 -15.51
C GLY A 67 -1.35 6.18 -15.13
N LYS A 68 -0.88 7.28 -14.53
CA LYS A 68 0.49 7.36 -14.04
C LYS A 68 0.64 6.55 -12.76
N SER A 69 1.77 5.87 -12.67
CA SER A 69 2.11 5.03 -11.53
C SER A 69 3.36 5.55 -10.86
N GLN A 70 3.35 5.56 -9.53
CA GLN A 70 4.51 5.90 -8.73
C GLN A 70 4.68 4.95 -7.54
N PRO A 71 5.92 4.61 -7.16
CA PRO A 71 6.18 3.75 -6.02
C PRO A 71 5.79 4.46 -4.71
N ALA A 72 5.25 3.71 -3.76
CA ALA A 72 5.11 4.20 -2.40
C ALA A 72 6.42 3.98 -1.63
N THR A 73 6.84 4.95 -0.83
CA THR A 73 8.08 4.89 -0.06
C THR A 73 7.85 4.13 1.24
N LEU A 74 8.67 3.12 1.53
CA LEU A 74 8.63 2.45 2.82
C LEU A 74 9.13 3.41 3.92
N VAL A 75 8.30 3.64 4.93
CA VAL A 75 8.61 4.50 6.08
C VAL A 75 9.17 3.68 7.23
N ASN A 76 8.48 2.60 7.59
CA ASN A 76 8.89 1.67 8.64
C ASN A 76 8.14 0.34 8.48
N PHE A 77 8.54 -0.65 9.28
CA PHE A 77 7.73 -1.84 9.50
C PHE A 77 7.91 -2.35 10.92
N THR A 78 6.93 -3.13 11.38
CA THR A 78 6.92 -3.76 12.70
C THR A 78 6.22 -5.12 12.65
N PRO A 79 6.64 -6.10 13.47
CA PRO A 79 7.86 -6.15 14.26
C PRO A 79 9.14 -6.11 13.42
N LEU A 80 10.26 -5.74 14.04
CA LEU A 80 11.58 -5.85 13.39
C LEU A 80 12.01 -7.33 13.30
N GLY A 81 12.70 -7.69 12.21
CA GLY A 81 13.21 -9.05 11.96
C GLY A 81 12.19 -9.99 11.31
N ASN A 82 12.66 -11.12 10.76
CA ASN A 82 11.83 -12.06 9.99
C ASN A 82 10.71 -12.70 10.81
N GLY A 83 9.57 -12.97 10.16
CA GLY A 83 8.43 -13.68 10.75
C GLY A 83 7.10 -13.26 10.14
N THR A 84 5.99 -13.61 10.78
CA THR A 84 4.64 -13.38 10.25
C THR A 84 3.68 -13.03 11.40
N PRO A 85 2.79 -12.02 11.25
CA PRO A 85 2.73 -11.04 10.16
C PRO A 85 3.76 -9.92 10.32
N ARG A 86 3.98 -9.14 9.25
CA ARG A 86 4.75 -7.88 9.26
C ARG A 86 3.91 -6.74 8.71
N ALA A 87 3.73 -5.70 9.50
CA ALA A 87 3.01 -4.49 9.12
C ALA A 87 4.01 -3.44 8.65
N ALA A 88 3.97 -3.09 7.37
CA ALA A 88 4.83 -2.08 6.76
C ALA A 88 4.02 -0.81 6.46
N THR A 89 4.50 0.33 6.93
CA THR A 89 3.91 1.64 6.64
C THR A 89 4.57 2.24 5.41
N TYR A 90 3.77 2.58 4.41
CA TYR A 90 4.20 3.26 3.19
C TYR A 90 3.66 4.68 3.15
N SER A 91 4.43 5.60 2.57
CA SER A 91 4.02 6.97 2.24
C SER A 91 3.96 7.16 0.74
N PHE A 92 2.90 7.81 0.27
CA PHE A 92 2.70 8.26 -1.09
C PHE A 92 2.58 9.78 -1.12
N ILE A 93 3.39 10.44 -1.94
CA ILE A 93 3.33 11.88 -2.14
C ILE A 93 2.30 12.16 -3.25
N PRO A 94 1.30 13.03 -3.05
CA PRO A 94 0.30 13.35 -4.07
C PRO A 94 0.95 13.91 -5.34
N PRO A 95 0.33 13.74 -6.52
CA PRO A 95 0.73 14.51 -7.69
C PRO A 95 0.71 16.01 -7.36
N GLY A 96 1.75 16.76 -7.77
CA GLY A 96 1.84 18.19 -7.42
C GLY A 96 2.14 18.48 -5.94
N ASP A 97 2.57 17.48 -5.16
CA ASP A 97 3.02 17.54 -3.76
C ASP A 97 1.95 17.83 -2.70
N ALA A 98 0.71 18.11 -3.08
CA ALA A 98 -0.41 18.28 -2.15
C ALA A 98 -1.73 17.92 -2.82
N TRP A 99 -2.60 17.21 -2.08
CA TRP A 99 -3.92 16.84 -2.58
C TRP A 99 -4.76 18.08 -2.92
N ASP A 100 -5.23 18.16 -4.16
CA ASP A 100 -6.17 19.18 -4.60
C ASP A 100 -7.28 18.60 -5.50
N THR A 101 -8.12 19.47 -6.06
CA THR A 101 -9.22 19.03 -6.94
C THR A 101 -8.75 18.48 -8.28
N ALA A 102 -7.52 18.76 -8.73
CA ALA A 102 -6.97 18.15 -9.94
C ALA A 102 -6.61 16.67 -9.73
N ASP A 103 -6.42 16.25 -8.48
CA ASP A 103 -6.10 14.87 -8.11
C ASP A 103 -7.30 13.94 -8.00
N HIS A 104 -8.52 14.43 -8.30
CA HIS A 104 -9.75 13.65 -8.18
C HIS A 104 -9.72 12.34 -8.95
N GLY A 105 -10.14 11.27 -8.28
CA GLY A 105 -10.33 9.97 -8.92
C GLY A 105 -9.94 8.79 -8.05
N ILE A 106 -9.79 7.64 -8.70
CA ILE A 106 -9.49 6.36 -8.05
C ILE A 106 -8.00 6.10 -8.14
N TYR A 107 -7.38 5.83 -7.00
CA TYR A 107 -6.00 5.40 -6.89
C TYR A 107 -5.96 3.92 -6.52
N THR A 108 -5.30 3.11 -7.34
CA THR A 108 -5.16 1.67 -7.11
C THR A 108 -3.81 1.37 -6.48
N VAL A 109 -3.79 0.53 -5.46
CA VAL A 109 -2.58 0.15 -4.71
C VAL A 109 -2.27 -1.31 -5.03
N GLN A 110 -1.08 -1.58 -5.55
CA GLN A 110 -0.70 -2.88 -6.06
C GLN A 110 0.62 -3.36 -5.43
N LEU A 111 0.67 -4.64 -5.07
CA LEU A 111 1.91 -5.34 -4.81
C LEU A 111 2.59 -5.66 -6.15
N GLN A 112 3.86 -5.31 -6.27
CA GLN A 112 4.68 -5.66 -7.41
C GLN A 112 5.21 -7.10 -7.30
N ALA A 113 5.27 -7.81 -8.44
CA ALA A 113 5.74 -9.19 -8.46
C ALA A 113 7.19 -9.30 -8.01
N LYS A 114 7.52 -10.38 -7.29
CA LYS A 114 8.89 -10.71 -6.89
C LYS A 114 9.61 -9.66 -6.05
N GLN A 115 8.85 -8.84 -5.32
CA GLN A 115 9.42 -7.85 -4.41
C GLN A 115 9.47 -8.32 -2.96
N VAL A 116 8.43 -9.02 -2.50
CA VAL A 116 8.36 -9.53 -1.13
C VAL A 116 8.65 -11.03 -1.13
N SER A 117 9.60 -11.47 -0.30
CA SER A 117 9.97 -12.87 -0.17
C SER A 117 9.75 -13.41 1.25
N ASP A 118 9.64 -14.72 1.36
CA ASP A 118 9.81 -15.43 2.62
C ASP A 118 11.30 -15.66 2.93
N THR A 119 11.59 -16.39 4.01
CA THR A 119 12.96 -16.73 4.43
C THR A 119 13.64 -17.83 3.62
N VAL A 120 12.95 -18.49 2.68
CA VAL A 120 13.50 -19.53 1.81
C VAL A 120 13.43 -19.17 0.31
N ASN A 121 13.16 -17.90 0.00
CA ASN A 121 13.08 -17.31 -1.34
C ASN A 121 11.86 -17.72 -2.19
N ASN A 122 10.73 -18.03 -1.55
CA ASN A 122 9.44 -17.93 -2.23
C ASN A 122 9.02 -16.46 -2.30
N PHE A 123 8.46 -16.04 -3.43
CA PHE A 123 8.13 -14.64 -3.69
C PHE A 123 6.62 -14.45 -3.87
N GLY A 124 6.10 -13.38 -3.27
CA GLY A 124 4.73 -12.93 -3.50
C GLY A 124 4.48 -12.62 -4.98
N VAL A 125 3.27 -12.96 -5.42
CA VAL A 125 2.77 -12.62 -6.76
C VAL A 125 2.33 -11.16 -6.80
N ALA A 126 2.37 -10.54 -7.99
CA ALA A 126 1.73 -9.24 -8.16
C ALA A 126 0.22 -9.34 -7.91
N GLY A 127 -0.36 -8.29 -7.34
CA GLY A 127 -1.80 -8.26 -7.07
C GLY A 127 -2.32 -6.90 -6.65
N ASN A 128 -3.57 -6.63 -6.99
CA ASN A 128 -4.30 -5.47 -6.48
C ASN A 128 -4.60 -5.67 -5.00
N LEU A 129 -4.14 -4.74 -4.16
CA LEU A 129 -4.37 -4.76 -2.72
C LEU A 129 -5.62 -3.94 -2.33
N GLY A 130 -6.03 -3.02 -3.19
CA GLY A 130 -7.21 -2.19 -2.97
C GLY A 130 -7.15 -0.89 -3.75
N ALA A 131 -8.14 -0.03 -3.52
CA ALA A 131 -8.16 1.32 -4.05
C ALA A 131 -8.69 2.31 -3.01
N PHE A 132 -8.28 3.57 -3.11
CA PHE A 132 -8.91 4.69 -2.42
C PHE A 132 -9.36 5.75 -3.41
N THR A 133 -10.33 6.56 -3.00
CA THR A 133 -10.83 7.67 -3.81
C THR A 133 -10.35 9.00 -3.24
N VAL A 134 -9.98 9.90 -4.14
CA VAL A 134 -9.82 11.33 -3.85
C VAL A 134 -11.07 12.04 -4.36
N ASP A 135 -11.84 12.62 -3.43
CA ASP A 135 -13.09 13.35 -3.68
C ASP A 135 -13.16 14.59 -2.78
N ILE A 136 -12.38 15.59 -3.15
CA ILE A 136 -12.28 16.89 -2.48
C ILE A 136 -13.39 17.83 -2.96
N ALA A 137 -14.21 18.35 -2.05
CA ALA A 137 -15.21 19.35 -2.41
C ALA A 137 -14.55 20.63 -2.92
N SER A 138 -15.04 21.17 -4.05
CA SER A 138 -14.65 22.51 -4.49
C SER A 138 -15.21 23.53 -3.51
N THR A 139 -14.34 24.29 -2.85
CA THR A 139 -14.76 25.46 -2.09
C THR A 139 -15.04 26.58 -3.09
N ALA A 140 -16.31 26.88 -3.31
CA ALA A 140 -16.66 28.14 -3.94
C ALA A 140 -16.12 29.26 -3.03
N THR A 141 -15.14 30.02 -3.50
CA THR A 141 -14.79 31.29 -2.85
C THR A 141 -16.09 32.10 -2.79
N PRO A 142 -16.55 32.56 -1.61
CA PRO A 142 -17.69 33.45 -1.58
C PRO A 142 -17.31 34.68 -2.39
N ILE A 143 -17.95 34.87 -3.55
CA ILE A 143 -17.88 36.15 -4.24
C ILE A 143 -18.48 37.16 -3.27
N VAL A 144 -17.63 38.00 -2.68
CA VAL A 144 -18.10 39.25 -2.09
C VAL A 144 -18.50 40.11 -3.29
N GLU A 145 -19.71 39.89 -3.79
CA GLU A 145 -20.32 40.77 -4.77
C GLU A 145 -20.43 42.12 -4.08
N THR A 146 -19.47 43.00 -4.37
CA THR A 146 -19.49 44.37 -3.88
C THR A 146 -20.58 45.05 -4.68
N ALA A 147 -21.82 44.93 -4.23
CA ALA A 147 -22.91 45.74 -4.74
C ALA A 147 -22.50 47.20 -4.53
N THR A 148 -22.12 47.88 -5.61
CA THR A 148 -21.99 49.33 -5.62
C THR A 148 -23.30 49.91 -5.10
N PRO A 149 -23.31 50.76 -4.06
CA PRO A 149 -24.54 51.39 -3.61
C PRO A 149 -25.06 52.25 -4.77
N ILE A 150 -26.21 51.87 -5.32
CA ILE A 150 -26.98 52.74 -6.20
C ILE A 150 -27.45 53.93 -5.36
N VAL A 151 -26.84 55.09 -5.59
CA VAL A 151 -27.30 56.36 -5.02
C VAL A 151 -28.56 56.77 -5.77
N GLU A 152 -29.73 56.54 -5.16
CA GLU A 152 -30.96 57.15 -5.65
C GLU A 152 -30.87 58.67 -5.46
N THR A 153 -31.10 59.41 -6.53
CA THR A 153 -31.17 60.88 -6.49
C THR A 153 -32.61 61.28 -6.13
N PRO A 154 -32.87 61.98 -5.02
CA PRO A 154 -34.22 62.44 -4.70
C PRO A 154 -34.63 63.58 -5.63
N THR A 155 -35.86 63.49 -6.16
CA THR A 155 -36.59 64.52 -6.91
C THR A 155 -37.17 65.60 -6.01
#